data_AF-A0A1C3NWP0-F1
#
_entry.id   AF-A0A1C3NWP0-F1
#
_cell.length_a   1.000
_cell.length_b   1.000
_cell.length_c   1.000
_cell.angle_alpha   90.00
_cell.angle_beta   90.00
_cell.angle_gamma   90.00
#
_symmetry.space_group_name_H-M   'P 1'
#
loop_
_entity.id
_entity.type
_entity.pdbx_description
1 polymer ?
#
loop_
_entity_poly.entity_id
_entity_poly.type
_entity_poly.pdbx_seq_one_letter_code
_entity_poly.pdbx_strand_id
1 'polypeptide(L)'
;MRQPTSGSMTPAETQFAEALVSLVDYTGRVLLTGLADSSPYYVEDKAGTLAVVAGRVADLAGEAARGRGSTRIRMDVVARAVAAWSQTYTAGRLLFPRQDRRPETGR
;
A
#
# COMPACT_ATOMS: atom_id res chain seq x y z
N MET A 1 -21.20 -15.30 -12.83
CA MET A 1 -20.32 -14.27 -12.23
C MET A 1 -19.52 -13.63 -13.37
N ARG A 2 -19.75 -12.35 -13.68
CA ARG A 2 -19.02 -11.66 -14.75
C ARG A 2 -17.56 -11.46 -14.32
N GLN A 3 -16.63 -11.89 -15.17
CA GLN A 3 -15.21 -11.57 -15.00
C GLN A 3 -15.03 -10.04 -15.01
N PRO A 4 -14.22 -9.45 -14.12
CA PRO A 4 -13.83 -8.06 -14.25
C PRO A 4 -13.06 -7.90 -15.56
N THR A 5 -13.55 -7.03 -16.42
CA THR A 5 -12.87 -6.57 -17.64
C THR A 5 -11.43 -6.19 -17.32
N SER A 6 -10.51 -6.51 -18.23
CA SER A 6 -9.05 -6.56 -18.04
C SER A 6 -8.36 -5.30 -17.45
N GLY A 7 -9.08 -4.22 -17.18
CA GLY A 7 -8.58 -2.99 -16.55
C GLY A 7 -9.08 -2.69 -15.11
N SER A 8 -10.16 -3.33 -14.62
CA SER A 8 -10.69 -3.04 -13.27
C SER A 8 -10.09 -3.99 -12.22
N MET A 9 -9.72 -3.44 -11.06
CA MET A 9 -9.32 -4.24 -9.90
C MET A 9 -10.50 -5.08 -9.39
N THR A 10 -10.21 -6.32 -9.00
CA THR A 10 -11.15 -7.16 -8.26
C THR A 10 -11.31 -6.63 -6.83
N PRO A 11 -12.39 -6.96 -6.11
CA PRO A 11 -12.53 -6.57 -4.70
C PRO A 11 -11.37 -7.05 -3.81
N ALA A 12 -10.84 -8.25 -4.06
CA ALA A 12 -9.68 -8.79 -3.35
C ALA A 12 -8.41 -7.99 -3.64
N GLU A 13 -8.17 -7.62 -4.90
CA GLU A 13 -7.04 -6.74 -5.28
C GLU A 13 -7.17 -5.36 -4.63
N THR A 14 -8.39 -4.81 -4.57
CA THR A 14 -8.66 -3.52 -3.92
C THR A 14 -8.35 -3.59 -2.43
N GLN A 15 -8.90 -4.58 -1.72
CA GLN A 15 -8.66 -4.76 -0.29
C GLN A 15 -7.17 -4.96 0.01
N PHE A 16 -6.46 -5.70 -0.85
CA PHE A 16 -5.03 -5.93 -0.67
C PHE A 16 -4.21 -4.65 -0.90
N ALA A 17 -4.54 -3.86 -1.94
CA ALA A 17 -3.91 -2.57 -2.17
C ALA A 17 -4.19 -1.58 -1.03
N GLU A 18 -5.41 -1.50 -0.51
CA GLU A 18 -5.76 -0.65 0.64
C GLU A 18 -4.97 -1.01 1.90
N ALA A 19 -4.83 -2.30 2.18
CA ALA A 19 -4.04 -2.77 3.32
C ALA A 19 -2.55 -2.40 3.18
N LEU A 20 -1.97 -2.55 1.98
CA LEU A 20 -0.59 -2.16 1.70
C LEU A 20 -0.38 -0.64 1.76
N VAL A 21 -1.32 0.17 1.26
CA VAL A 21 -1.25 1.63 1.36
C VAL A 21 -1.33 2.08 2.81
N SER A 22 -2.20 1.46 3.60
CA SER A 22 -2.29 1.73 5.05
C SER A 22 -0.95 1.43 5.74
N LEU A 23 -0.28 0.33 5.38
CA LEU A 23 1.04 -0.03 5.91
C LEU A 23 2.09 1.04 5.60
N VAL A 24 2.09 1.56 4.36
CA VAL A 24 2.97 2.66 3.93
C VAL A 24 2.73 3.94 4.75
N ASP A 25 1.46 4.32 4.95
CA ASP A 25 1.10 5.50 5.75
C ASP A 25 1.58 5.36 7.20
N TYR A 26 1.23 4.27 7.89
CA TYR A 26 1.59 4.06 9.29
C TYR A 26 3.11 3.98 9.50
N THR A 27 3.83 3.32 8.61
CA THR A 27 5.30 3.30 8.65
C THR A 27 5.85 4.72 8.52
N GLY A 28 5.29 5.52 7.62
CA GLY A 28 5.62 6.93 7.48
C GLY A 28 5.38 7.74 8.74
N ARG A 29 4.22 7.59 9.38
CA ARG A 29 3.88 8.32 10.62
C ARG A 29 4.81 7.95 11.78
N VAL A 30 5.12 6.67 11.96
CA VAL A 30 6.06 6.21 13.00
C VAL A 30 7.44 6.84 12.77
N LEU A 31 7.97 6.74 11.55
CA LEU A 31 9.32 7.21 11.23
C LEU A 31 9.45 8.74 11.15
N LEU A 32 8.45 9.43 10.59
CA LEU A 32 8.52 10.87 10.30
C LEU A 32 7.98 11.74 11.42
N THR A 33 6.98 11.27 12.16
CA THR A 33 6.34 12.04 13.24
C THR A 33 6.76 11.51 14.60
N GLY A 34 6.65 10.20 14.82
CA GLY A 34 6.99 9.60 16.10
C GLY A 34 8.45 9.82 16.52
N LEU A 35 9.39 9.65 15.59
CA LEU A 35 10.81 9.90 15.85
C LEU A 35 11.16 11.39 15.89
N ALA A 36 10.54 12.21 15.03
CA ALA A 36 10.82 13.65 14.98
C ALA A 36 10.36 14.38 16.26
N ASP A 37 9.17 14.05 16.75
CA ASP A 37 8.61 14.65 17.96
C ASP A 37 9.10 13.97 19.25
N SER A 38 9.97 12.96 19.13
CA SER A 38 10.52 12.17 20.25
C SER A 38 9.44 11.69 21.22
N SER A 39 8.25 11.36 20.72
CA SER A 39 7.08 11.03 21.52
C SER A 39 6.92 9.50 21.62
N PRO A 40 7.30 8.88 22.75
CA PRO A 40 7.26 7.42 22.88
C PRO A 40 5.82 6.90 22.82
N TYR A 41 4.87 7.67 23.37
CA TYR A 41 3.45 7.35 23.33
C TYR A 41 2.89 7.31 21.90
N TYR A 42 3.27 8.28 21.05
CA TYR A 42 2.85 8.28 19.64
C TYR A 42 3.45 7.10 18.88
N VAL A 43 4.73 6.79 19.15
CA VAL A 43 5.40 5.63 18.55
C VAL A 43 4.71 4.33 18.98
N GLU A 44 4.39 4.16 20.26
CA GLU A 44 3.70 2.99 20.79
C GLU A 44 2.30 2.81 20.16
N ASP A 45 1.47 3.86 20.16
CA ASP A 45 0.13 3.86 19.54
C ASP A 45 0.17 3.46 18.06
N LYS A 46 1.09 4.07 17.30
CA LYS A 46 1.24 3.77 15.88
C LYS A 46 1.91 2.44 15.60
N ALA A 47 2.80 1.95 16.47
CA ALA A 47 3.37 0.62 16.37
C ALA A 47 2.30 -0.47 16.55
N GLY A 48 1.38 -0.30 17.52
CA GLY A 48 0.25 -1.22 17.69
C GLY A 48 -0.65 -1.25 16.45
N THR A 49 -0.99 -0.08 15.91
CA THR A 49 -1.79 0.02 14.68
C THR A 49 -1.06 -0.59 13.47
N LEU A 50 0.26 -0.38 13.36
CA LEU A 50 1.09 -0.97 12.32
C LEU A 50 1.09 -2.50 12.38
N ALA A 51 1.19 -3.08 13.58
CA ALA A 51 1.13 -4.53 13.77
C ALA A 51 -0.22 -5.11 13.30
N VAL A 52 -1.33 -4.45 13.62
CA VAL A 52 -2.68 -4.86 13.16
C VAL A 52 -2.77 -4.84 11.63
N VAL A 53 -2.31 -3.76 10.98
CA VAL A 53 -2.33 -3.64 9.52
C VAL A 53 -1.41 -4.68 8.86
N ALA A 54 -0.22 -4.90 9.42
CA ALA A 54 0.71 -5.92 8.94
C ALA A 54 0.11 -7.34 9.04
N GLY A 55 -0.59 -7.64 10.13
CA GLY A 55 -1.35 -8.88 10.29
C GLY A 55 -2.40 -9.06 9.20
N ARG A 56 -3.20 -8.03 8.92
CA ARG A 56 -4.20 -8.06 7.84
C ARG A 56 -3.57 -8.30 6.46
N VAL A 57 -2.41 -7.70 6.17
CA VAL A 57 -1.67 -7.97 4.93
C VAL A 57 -1.22 -9.43 4.87
N ALA A 58 -0.70 -9.98 5.96
CA ALA A 58 -0.28 -11.38 6.03
C ALA A 58 -1.46 -12.35 5.83
N ASP A 59 -2.62 -12.06 6.42
CA ASP A 59 -3.83 -12.85 6.24
C ASP A 59 -4.29 -12.84 4.78
N LEU A 60 -4.41 -11.66 4.17
CA LEU A 60 -4.81 -11.52 2.76
C LEU A 60 -3.81 -12.20 1.81
N ALA A 61 -2.50 -12.09 2.09
CA ALA A 61 -1.47 -12.79 1.31
C ALA A 61 -1.60 -14.32 1.48
N GLY A 62 -1.87 -14.79 2.69
CA GLY A 62 -2.10 -16.21 2.98
C GLY A 62 -3.37 -16.75 2.31
N GLU A 63 -4.45 -15.98 2.27
CA GLU A 63 -5.68 -16.32 1.54
C GLU A 63 -5.43 -16.42 0.03
N ALA A 64 -4.71 -15.45 -0.53
CA ALA A 64 -4.32 -15.42 -1.94
C ALA A 64 -3.46 -16.64 -2.31
N ALA A 65 -2.51 -17.01 -1.44
CA ALA A 65 -1.63 -18.17 -1.65
C ALA A 65 -2.37 -19.51 -1.55
N ARG A 66 -3.35 -19.62 -0.64
CA ARG A 66 -4.13 -20.86 -0.41
C ARG A 66 -5.22 -21.10 -1.45
N GLY A 67 -5.47 -20.15 -2.36
CA GLY A 67 -6.38 -20.34 -3.50
C GLY A 67 -7.85 -20.60 -3.11
N ARG A 68 -8.30 -20.18 -1.93
CA ARG A 68 -9.72 -20.25 -1.55
C ARG A 68 -10.50 -19.15 -2.26
N GLY A 69 -10.73 -19.35 -3.56
CA GLY A 69 -11.49 -18.44 -4.41
C GLY A 69 -10.88 -18.37 -5.80
N SER A 70 -11.72 -18.44 -6.83
CA SER A 70 -11.38 -18.43 -8.26
C SER A 70 -10.64 -17.16 -8.75
N THR A 71 -10.23 -16.25 -7.86
CA THR A 71 -9.71 -14.93 -8.22
C THR A 71 -8.23 -14.86 -7.84
N ARG A 72 -7.37 -15.24 -8.79
CA ARG A 72 -5.93 -15.02 -8.71
C ARG A 72 -5.66 -13.50 -8.55
N ILE A 73 -5.02 -13.10 -7.45
CA ILE A 73 -4.60 -11.70 -7.26
C ILE A 73 -3.49 -11.36 -8.25
N ARG A 74 -3.69 -10.30 -9.05
CA ARG A 74 -2.66 -9.79 -9.96
C ARG A 74 -1.79 -8.78 -9.22
N MET A 75 -0.62 -9.24 -8.79
CA MET A 75 0.31 -8.42 -8.01
C MET A 75 0.84 -7.19 -8.77
N ASP A 76 0.93 -7.24 -10.09
CA ASP A 76 1.32 -6.08 -10.91
C ASP A 76 0.26 -4.97 -10.88
N VAL A 77 -1.03 -5.35 -10.86
CA VAL A 77 -2.15 -4.41 -10.73
C VAL A 77 -2.16 -3.80 -9.34
N VAL A 78 -2.01 -4.62 -8.31
CA VAL A 78 -1.91 -4.16 -6.91
C VAL A 78 -0.73 -3.21 -6.73
N ALA A 79 0.46 -3.55 -7.24
CA ALA A 79 1.65 -2.72 -7.13
C ALA A 79 1.46 -1.33 -7.77
N ARG A 80 0.85 -1.27 -8.97
CA ARG A 80 0.52 0.00 -9.63
C ARG A 80 -0.47 0.83 -8.81
N ALA A 81 -1.50 0.17 -8.26
CA ALA A 81 -2.49 0.84 -7.41
C ALA A 81 -1.85 1.41 -6.14
N VAL A 82 -1.04 0.62 -5.43
CA VAL A 82 -0.31 1.06 -4.23
C VAL A 82 0.57 2.26 -4.55
N ALA A 83 1.39 2.18 -5.61
CA ALA A 83 2.27 3.28 -6.00
C ALA A 83 1.50 4.58 -6.31
N ALA A 84 0.32 4.46 -6.94
CA ALA A 84 -0.54 5.60 -7.28
C ALA A 84 -1.26 6.18 -6.04
N TRP A 85 -1.85 5.32 -5.21
CA TRP A 85 -2.64 5.72 -4.05
C TRP A 85 -1.78 6.23 -2.90
N SER A 86 -0.57 5.70 -2.75
CA SER A 86 0.37 6.12 -1.72
C SER A 86 0.88 7.56 -1.91
N GLN A 87 0.68 8.20 -3.06
CA GLN A 87 1.16 9.56 -3.35
C GLN A 87 0.61 10.64 -2.40
N THR A 88 -0.54 10.38 -1.77
CA THR A 88 -1.12 11.29 -0.76
C THR A 88 -0.28 11.34 0.52
N TYR A 89 0.48 10.29 0.82
CA TYR A 89 1.29 10.18 2.03
C TYR A 89 2.75 10.53 1.78
N THR A 90 3.42 11.14 2.77
CA THR A 90 4.84 11.52 2.65
C THR A 90 5.74 10.31 2.41
N ALA A 91 5.58 9.23 3.18
CA ALA A 91 6.34 7.99 2.95
C ALA A 91 6.05 7.38 1.57
N GLY A 92 4.80 7.49 1.09
CA GLY A 92 4.45 7.01 -0.23
C GLY A 92 5.12 7.78 -1.37
N ARG A 93 5.24 9.12 -1.26
CA ARG A 93 6.01 9.92 -2.22
C ARG A 93 7.50 9.57 -2.22
N LEU A 94 8.06 9.19 -1.08
CA LEU A 94 9.47 8.80 -0.95
C LEU A 94 9.72 7.39 -1.51
N LEU A 95 8.83 6.44 -1.24
CA LEU A 95 8.95 5.05 -1.69
C LEU A 95 8.57 4.86 -3.16
N PHE A 96 7.66 5.68 -3.67
CA PHE A 96 7.16 5.63 -5.04
C PHE A 96 7.35 7.00 -5.70
N PRO A 97 8.61 7.43 -5.96
CA PRO A 97 8.83 8.71 -6.61
C PRO A 97 8.13 8.70 -7.97
N ARG A 98 7.35 9.76 -8.26
CA ARG A 98 6.84 9.96 -9.61
C ARG A 98 8.05 10.08 -10.52
N GLN A 99 8.09 9.28 -11.58
CA GLN A 99 9.02 9.54 -12.66
C GLN A 99 8.59 10.88 -13.25
N ASP A 100 9.26 11.96 -12.85
CA ASP A 100 9.07 13.24 -13.49
C ASP A 100 9.27 13.00 -14.98
N ARG A 101 8.26 13.40 -15.78
CA ARG A 101 8.40 13.49 -17.22
C ARG A 101 9.68 14.28 -17.45
N ARG A 102 10.72 13.59 -17.94
CA ARG A 102 11.94 14.22 -18.42
C ARG A 102 11.47 15.38 -19.31
N PRO A 103 11.81 16.65 -19.02
CA PRO A 103 11.47 17.72 -19.94
C PRO A 103 12.06 17.30 -21.28
N GLU A 104 11.19 17.17 -22.29
CA GLU A 104 11.63 16.99 -23.66
C GLU A 104 12.65 18.11 -23.90
N THR A 105 13.87 17.70 -24.21
CA THR A 105 14.97 18.60 -24.48
C THR A 105 14.55 19.38 -25.71
N GLY A 106 14.05 20.61 -25.47
CA GLY A 106 13.71 21.56 -26.51
C GLY A 106 14.93 21.78 -27.38
N ARG A 107 14.72 21.58 -28.68
CA ARG A 107 15.67 21.83 -29.76
C ARG A 107 16.09 23.30 -29.81
#